data_AF-A0A2V9GDA3-F1
#
_entry.id   AF-A0A2V9GDA3-F1
#
_cell.length_a   1.000
_cell.length_b   1.000
_cell.length_c   1.000
_cell.angle_alpha   90.00
_cell.angle_beta   90.00
_cell.angle_gamma   90.00
#
_symmetry.space_group_name_H-M   'P 1'
#
loop_
_entity.id
_entity.type
_entity.pdbx_description
1 polymer ?
#
loop_
_entity_poly.entity_id
_entity_poly.type
_entity_poly.pdbx_seq_one_letter_code
_entity_poly.pdbx_strand_id
1 'polypeptide(L)'
;MLPQAFPEGSPTHPCDPTGHGAVGGACITALKFFFDGSQNIRQLLAHMGRDVCVPKQDGSSLDVYTGADRDSLTINGELSKLAFNISFGHGIHAGIHFRSSTLNSILLGEQVALSVLQDRAKSYNEPFTIRITKLDGTTASITN
;
A
#
# COMPACT_ATOMS: atom_id res chain seq x y z
N MET A 1 -16.74 6.44 -26.92
CA MET A 1 -16.46 5.37 -25.94
C MET A 1 -15.21 5.73 -25.16
N LEU A 2 -15.08 5.30 -23.90
CA LEU A 2 -13.84 5.41 -23.14
C LEU A 2 -12.81 4.40 -23.70
N PRO A 3 -11.58 4.80 -24.09
CA PRO A 3 -10.53 3.85 -24.47
C PRO A 3 -10.26 2.84 -23.35
N GLN A 4 -10.10 1.56 -23.71
CA GLN A 4 -9.83 0.48 -22.76
C GLN A 4 -8.43 -0.09 -23.04
N ALA A 5 -7.65 -0.30 -21.97
CA ALA A 5 -6.31 -0.90 -22.09
C ALA A 5 -6.37 -2.41 -22.38
N PHE A 6 -7.45 -3.07 -21.96
CA PHE A 6 -7.66 -4.49 -22.16
C PHE A 6 -8.74 -4.73 -23.23
N PRO A 7 -8.54 -5.64 -24.20
CA PRO A 7 -9.53 -5.94 -25.24
C PRO A 7 -10.90 -6.37 -24.68
N GLU A 8 -10.91 -7.05 -23.54
CA GLU A 8 -12.10 -7.51 -22.83
C GLU A 8 -12.74 -6.44 -21.93
N GLY A 9 -12.05 -5.32 -21.69
CA GLY A 9 -12.47 -4.29 -20.75
C GLY A 9 -12.39 -4.75 -19.29
N SER A 10 -13.41 -4.41 -18.50
CA SER A 10 -13.47 -4.79 -17.09
C SER A 10 -13.83 -6.27 -16.91
N PRO A 11 -13.34 -6.92 -15.83
CA PRO A 11 -13.87 -8.21 -15.40
C PRO A 11 -15.39 -8.19 -15.21
N THR A 12 -16.03 -9.37 -15.26
CA THR A 12 -17.49 -9.52 -15.19
C THR A 12 -18.03 -9.46 -13.75
N HIS A 13 -17.71 -8.38 -13.03
CA HIS A 13 -18.26 -8.07 -11.71
C HIS A 13 -18.40 -6.54 -11.55
N PRO A 14 -19.26 -6.05 -10.63
CA PRO A 14 -19.38 -4.62 -10.36
C PRO A 14 -18.04 -3.95 -9.99
N CYS A 15 -17.95 -2.64 -10.20
CA CYS A 15 -16.69 -1.89 -10.08
C CYS A 15 -16.36 -1.40 -8.66
N ASP A 16 -17.32 -1.41 -7.71
CA ASP A 16 -17.14 -0.85 -6.37
C ASP A 16 -17.56 -1.86 -5.28
N PRO A 17 -16.65 -2.27 -4.38
CA PRO A 17 -15.22 -1.95 -4.35
C PRO A 17 -14.39 -2.63 -5.46
N THR A 18 -13.20 -2.11 -5.74
CA THR A 18 -12.15 -2.82 -6.49
C THR A 18 -11.45 -3.86 -5.62
N GLY A 19 -11.39 -5.10 -6.11
CA GLY A 19 -10.67 -6.18 -5.40
C GLY A 19 -9.19 -5.87 -5.17
N HIS A 20 -8.52 -5.25 -6.15
CA HIS A 20 -7.10 -4.88 -6.05
C HIS A 20 -6.85 -3.84 -4.96
N GLY A 21 -7.74 -2.85 -4.81
CA GLY A 21 -7.66 -1.87 -3.73
C GLY A 21 -7.92 -2.51 -2.36
N ALA A 22 -8.93 -3.39 -2.25
CA ALA A 22 -9.26 -4.07 -1.00
C ALA A 22 -8.11 -4.97 -0.51
N VAL A 23 -7.55 -5.79 -1.41
CA VAL A 23 -6.38 -6.62 -1.10
C VAL A 23 -5.16 -5.75 -0.80
N GLY A 24 -4.92 -4.72 -1.61
CA GLY A 24 -3.81 -3.79 -1.42
C GLY A 24 -3.84 -3.13 -0.04
N GLY A 25 -4.99 -2.59 0.38
CA GLY A 25 -5.19 -2.01 1.72
C GLY A 25 -4.94 -3.00 2.84
N ALA A 26 -5.47 -4.22 2.73
CA ALA A 26 -5.28 -5.24 3.75
C ALA A 26 -3.81 -5.69 3.87
N CYS A 27 -3.13 -5.93 2.75
CA CYS A 27 -1.74 -6.37 2.73
C CYS A 27 -0.80 -5.32 3.33
N ILE A 28 -0.96 -4.04 2.99
CA ILE A 28 -0.07 -3.00 3.54
C ILE A 28 -0.30 -2.81 5.03
N THR A 29 -1.53 -2.97 5.52
CA THR A 29 -1.84 -2.90 6.95
C THR A 29 -1.23 -4.06 7.72
N ALA A 30 -1.26 -5.27 7.15
CA ALA A 30 -0.55 -6.41 7.71
C ALA A 30 0.97 -6.17 7.75
N LEU A 31 1.56 -5.58 6.71
CA LEU A 31 2.99 -5.22 6.71
C LEU A 31 3.32 -4.16 7.78
N LYS A 32 2.48 -3.12 7.92
CA LYS A 32 2.65 -2.09 8.95
C LYS A 32 2.52 -2.61 10.39
N PHE A 33 1.97 -3.81 10.59
CA PHE A 33 1.97 -4.48 11.90
C PHE A 33 3.37 -4.98 12.28
N PHE A 34 4.18 -5.41 11.32
CA PHE A 34 5.49 -6.02 11.56
C PHE A 34 6.67 -5.05 11.44
N PHE A 35 6.48 -3.90 10.79
CA PHE A 35 7.55 -2.93 10.54
C PHE A 35 7.23 -1.57 11.18
N ASP A 36 8.25 -0.89 11.69
CA ASP A 36 8.14 0.51 12.12
C ASP A 36 7.88 1.41 10.91
N GLY A 37 6.62 1.81 10.74
CA GLY A 37 6.18 2.66 9.63
C GLY A 37 6.86 4.02 9.57
N SER A 38 7.44 4.51 10.67
CA SER A 38 8.12 5.80 10.74
C SER A 38 9.56 5.77 10.20
N GLN A 39 10.13 4.57 10.06
CA GLN A 39 11.51 4.42 9.61
C GLN A 39 11.69 4.85 8.15
N ASN A 40 12.78 5.59 7.89
CA ASN A 40 13.15 5.98 6.53
C ASN A 40 13.67 4.78 5.73
N ILE A 41 13.06 4.51 4.58
CA ILE A 41 13.37 3.32 3.77
C ILE A 41 14.81 3.35 3.24
N ARG A 42 15.33 4.54 2.91
CA ARG A 42 16.69 4.68 2.38
C ARG A 42 17.75 4.19 3.37
N GLN A 43 17.55 4.42 4.67
CA GLN A 43 18.50 3.96 5.69
C GLN A 43 18.63 2.44 5.66
N LEU A 44 17.51 1.71 5.55
CA LEU A 44 17.49 0.25 5.40
C LEU A 44 18.17 -0.20 4.10
N LEU A 45 17.89 0.48 2.98
CA LEU A 45 18.49 0.17 1.68
C LEU A 45 20.01 0.34 1.68
N ALA A 46 20.51 1.39 2.34
CA ALA A 46 21.94 1.68 2.42
C ALA A 46 22.72 0.56 3.12
N HIS A 47 22.11 -0.12 4.11
CA HIS A 47 22.73 -1.27 4.79
C HIS A 47 22.94 -2.47 3.86
N MET A 48 22.20 -2.52 2.75
CA MET A 48 22.32 -3.53 1.70
C MET A 48 23.11 -3.04 0.47
N GLY A 49 23.76 -1.87 0.55
CA GLY A 49 24.46 -1.26 -0.58
C GLY A 49 23.51 -0.80 -1.71
N ARG A 50 22.24 -0.49 -1.38
CA ARG A 50 21.21 -0.04 -2.33
C ARG A 50 20.74 1.38 -2.00
N ASP A 51 20.04 2.00 -2.94
CA ASP A 51 19.41 3.32 -2.75
C ASP A 51 17.97 3.32 -3.25
N VAL A 52 17.24 4.41 -2.99
CA VAL A 52 15.93 4.66 -3.59
C VAL A 52 16.13 4.92 -5.07
N CYS A 53 15.33 4.29 -5.92
CA CYS A 53 15.48 4.37 -7.37
C CYS A 53 14.16 4.66 -8.07
N VAL A 54 14.26 5.13 -9.31
CA VAL A 54 13.18 5.26 -10.28
C VAL A 54 13.58 4.57 -11.59
N PRO A 55 12.63 4.08 -12.40
CA PRO A 55 12.96 3.53 -13.71
C PRO A 55 13.48 4.63 -14.64
N LYS A 56 14.42 4.28 -15.52
CA LYS A 56 14.74 5.11 -16.69
C LYS A 56 13.52 5.31 -17.58
N GLN A 57 13.54 6.38 -18.37
CA GLN A 57 12.44 6.70 -19.30
C GLN A 57 12.11 5.56 -20.28
N ASP A 58 13.11 4.76 -20.66
CA ASP A 58 12.96 3.61 -21.55
C ASP A 58 12.69 2.27 -20.81
N GLY A 59 12.67 2.28 -19.48
CA GLY A 59 12.48 1.10 -18.64
C GLY A 59 13.64 0.10 -18.63
N SER A 60 14.81 0.46 -19.18
CA SER A 60 15.95 -0.47 -19.34
C SER A 60 16.77 -0.70 -18.07
N SER A 61 16.81 0.29 -17.18
CA SER A 61 17.53 0.21 -15.90
C SER A 61 16.91 1.12 -14.83
N LEU A 62 17.49 1.11 -13.64
CA LEU A 62 17.12 1.99 -12.54
C LEU A 62 18.12 3.14 -12.41
N ASP A 63 17.61 4.37 -12.27
CA ASP A 63 18.38 5.53 -11.86
C ASP A 63 18.17 5.80 -10.36
N VAL A 64 19.19 6.32 -9.68
CA VAL A 64 19.05 6.76 -8.29
C VAL A 64 18.05 7.92 -8.23
N TYR A 65 17.10 7.84 -7.32
CA TYR A 65 16.12 8.88 -7.12
C TYR A 65 16.78 10.13 -6.50
N THR A 66 16.63 11.29 -7.14
CA THR A 66 17.24 12.56 -6.71
C THR A 66 16.25 13.60 -6.21
N GLY A 67 15.01 13.20 -5.90
CA GLY A 67 14.00 14.10 -5.37
C GLY A 67 14.37 14.65 -3.99
N ALA A 68 13.84 15.83 -3.66
CA ALA A 68 14.13 16.51 -2.38
C ALA A 68 13.67 15.71 -1.15
N ASP A 69 12.69 14.84 -1.31
CA ASP A 69 12.11 13.97 -0.29
C ASP A 69 12.81 12.61 -0.14
N ARG A 70 13.84 12.32 -0.96
CA ARG A 70 14.56 11.03 -1.00
C ARG A 70 14.95 10.50 0.38
N ASP A 71 15.42 11.37 1.26
CA ASP A 71 15.89 11.02 2.61
C ASP A 71 14.78 10.96 3.66
N SER A 72 13.54 11.31 3.28
CA SER A 72 12.35 11.36 4.15
C SER A 72 11.25 10.36 3.76
N LEU A 73 11.48 9.51 2.77
CA LEU A 73 10.54 8.45 2.39
C LEU A 73 10.48 7.39 3.49
N THR A 74 9.32 7.27 4.13
CA THR A 74 9.09 6.31 5.22
C THR A 74 8.53 4.99 4.71
N ILE A 75 8.69 3.91 5.48
CA ILE A 75 8.05 2.62 5.19
C ILE A 75 6.53 2.78 5.07
N ASN A 76 5.90 3.55 5.96
CA ASN A 76 4.45 3.80 5.91
C ASN A 76 4.03 4.52 4.63
N GLY A 77 4.82 5.52 4.20
CA GLY A 77 4.61 6.26 2.96
C GLY A 77 4.74 5.37 1.72
N GLU A 78 5.81 4.60 1.61
CA GLU A 78 6.06 3.73 0.45
C GLU A 78 5.08 2.56 0.36
N LEU A 79 4.66 1.97 1.49
CA LEU A 79 3.60 0.97 1.51
C LEU A 79 2.26 1.56 1.08
N SER A 80 1.92 2.76 1.55
CA SER A 80 0.67 3.42 1.13
C SER A 80 0.71 3.75 -0.36
N LYS A 81 1.85 4.25 -0.86
CA LYS A 81 2.12 4.45 -2.30
C LYS A 81 1.94 3.16 -3.09
N LEU A 82 2.44 2.02 -2.59
CA LEU A 82 2.29 0.72 -3.24
C LEU A 82 0.82 0.31 -3.41
N ALA A 83 -0.01 0.43 -2.37
CA ALA A 83 -1.44 0.11 -2.48
C ALA A 83 -2.15 0.98 -3.52
N PHE A 84 -1.85 2.28 -3.55
CA PHE A 84 -2.38 3.18 -4.56
C PHE A 84 -1.88 2.85 -5.96
N ASN A 85 -0.59 2.56 -6.15
CA ASN A 85 -0.02 2.20 -7.44
C ASN A 85 -0.70 0.97 -8.05
N ILE A 86 -0.94 -0.08 -7.24
CA ILE A 86 -1.64 -1.29 -7.70
C ILE A 86 -3.07 -0.96 -8.10
N SER A 87 -3.82 -0.27 -7.25
CA SER A 87 -5.23 0.04 -7.52
C SER A 87 -5.42 1.03 -8.67
N PHE A 88 -4.53 2.02 -8.81
CA PHE A 88 -4.55 2.99 -9.91
C PHE A 88 -4.12 2.36 -11.23
N GLY A 89 -3.01 1.60 -11.22
CA GLY A 89 -2.48 0.94 -12.41
C GLY A 89 -3.45 -0.08 -12.99
N HIS A 90 -3.97 -0.98 -12.16
CA HIS A 90 -4.99 -1.94 -12.58
C HIS A 90 -6.31 -1.24 -12.93
N GLY A 91 -6.76 -0.28 -12.11
CA GLY A 91 -8.12 0.22 -12.18
C GLY A 91 -8.31 1.45 -13.04
N ILE A 92 -7.70 2.56 -12.64
CA ILE A 92 -7.94 3.87 -13.26
C ILE A 92 -7.22 3.98 -14.60
N HIS A 93 -5.94 3.59 -14.65
CA HIS A 93 -5.14 3.70 -15.87
C HIS A 93 -5.59 2.71 -16.95
N ALA A 94 -6.16 1.55 -16.58
CA ALA A 94 -6.73 0.62 -17.53
C ALA A 94 -8.15 0.98 -17.98
N GLY A 95 -8.81 1.93 -17.28
CA GLY A 95 -10.16 2.39 -17.60
C GLY A 95 -11.29 1.51 -17.06
N ILE A 96 -11.06 0.73 -16.00
CA ILE A 96 -12.01 -0.26 -15.45
C ILE A 96 -12.49 0.04 -14.01
N HIS A 97 -11.92 1.06 -13.35
CA HIS A 97 -12.34 1.53 -12.04
C HIS A 97 -12.28 3.06 -11.93
N PHE A 98 -12.95 3.60 -10.91
CA PHE A 98 -12.96 5.01 -10.57
C PHE A 98 -12.10 5.31 -9.35
N ARG A 99 -11.70 6.57 -9.18
CA ARG A 99 -10.98 7.04 -7.98
C ARG A 99 -11.73 6.71 -6.68
N SER A 100 -13.06 6.88 -6.67
CA SER A 100 -13.91 6.54 -5.51
C SER A 100 -13.80 5.07 -5.15
N SER A 101 -13.98 4.18 -6.13
CA SER A 101 -13.86 2.73 -5.91
C SER A 101 -12.49 2.36 -5.37
N THR A 102 -11.40 2.94 -5.88
CA THR A 102 -10.05 2.72 -5.33
C THR A 102 -9.94 3.15 -3.88
N LEU A 103 -10.30 4.39 -3.56
CA LEU A 103 -10.15 4.92 -2.20
C LEU A 103 -10.97 4.12 -1.20
N ASN A 104 -12.25 3.88 -1.49
CA ASN A 104 -13.15 3.13 -0.62
C ASN A 104 -12.64 1.71 -0.38
N SER A 105 -12.08 1.07 -1.40
CA SER A 105 -11.57 -0.30 -1.31
C SER A 105 -10.32 -0.40 -0.45
N ILE A 106 -9.37 0.51 -0.63
CA ILE A 106 -8.14 0.51 0.19
C ILE A 106 -8.50 0.75 1.66
N LEU A 107 -9.44 1.66 1.95
CA LEU A 107 -9.94 1.88 3.31
C LEU A 107 -10.67 0.65 3.87
N LEU A 108 -11.50 -0.02 3.07
CA LEU A 108 -12.15 -1.29 3.44
C LEU A 108 -11.10 -2.36 3.79
N GLY A 109 -10.08 -2.51 2.95
CA GLY A 109 -8.97 -3.43 3.16
C GLY A 109 -8.23 -3.17 4.47
N GLU A 110 -7.94 -1.90 4.77
CA GLU A 110 -7.32 -1.49 6.04
C GLU A 110 -8.18 -1.92 7.24
N GLN A 111 -9.49 -1.67 7.21
CA GLN A 111 -10.38 -2.06 8.32
C GLN A 111 -10.46 -3.57 8.51
N VAL A 112 -10.54 -4.34 7.41
CA VAL A 112 -10.54 -5.81 7.47
C VAL A 112 -9.26 -6.33 8.10
N ALA A 113 -8.09 -5.84 7.68
CA ALA A 113 -6.81 -6.26 8.24
C ALA A 113 -6.69 -5.88 9.72
N LEU A 114 -7.10 -4.67 10.13
CA LEU A 114 -7.12 -4.28 11.54
C LEU A 114 -7.96 -5.23 12.39
N SER A 115 -9.17 -5.59 11.94
CA SER A 115 -10.04 -6.53 12.65
C SER A 115 -9.38 -7.90 12.81
N VAL A 116 -8.79 -8.44 11.73
CA VAL A 116 -8.12 -9.75 11.77
C VAL A 116 -6.89 -9.72 12.70
N LEU A 117 -6.10 -8.65 12.66
CA LEU A 117 -4.93 -8.49 13.53
C LEU A 117 -5.31 -8.35 15.00
N GLN A 118 -6.39 -7.61 15.31
CA GLN A 118 -6.93 -7.49 16.67
C GLN A 118 -7.42 -8.85 17.20
N ASP A 119 -8.10 -9.65 16.39
CA ASP A 119 -8.52 -10.99 16.79
C ASP A 119 -7.33 -11.94 16.95
N ARG A 120 -6.32 -11.84 16.08
CA ARG A 120 -5.10 -12.63 16.21
C ARG A 120 -4.29 -12.24 17.44
N ALA A 121 -4.27 -10.97 17.83
CA ALA A 121 -3.56 -10.49 19.01
C ALA A 121 -3.95 -11.29 20.27
N LYS A 122 -5.26 -11.55 20.44
CA LYS A 122 -5.83 -12.32 21.57
C LYS A 122 -5.31 -13.75 21.69
N SER A 123 -4.63 -14.28 20.67
CA SER A 123 -4.07 -15.64 20.68
C SER A 123 -2.63 -15.72 21.20
N TYR A 124 -1.96 -14.60 21.44
CA TYR A 124 -0.60 -14.57 21.99
C TYR A 124 -0.62 -14.40 23.51
N ASN A 125 0.30 -15.05 24.21
CA ASN A 125 0.40 -15.00 25.67
C ASN A 125 1.36 -13.91 26.16
N GLU A 126 2.40 -13.59 25.38
CA GLU A 126 3.38 -12.57 25.69
C GLU A 126 2.79 -11.18 25.45
N PRO A 127 2.80 -10.26 26.44
CA PRO A 127 2.20 -8.95 26.29
C PRO A 127 2.95 -8.10 25.26
N PHE A 128 2.23 -7.45 24.35
CA PHE A 128 2.79 -6.54 23.36
C PHE A 128 1.85 -5.37 23.03
N THR A 129 2.41 -4.30 22.46
CA THR A 129 1.66 -3.20 21.85
C THR A 129 2.27 -2.83 20.52
N ILE A 130 1.49 -2.96 19.44
CA ILE A 130 1.85 -2.49 18.09
C ILE A 130 1.04 -1.24 17.76
N ARG A 131 1.69 -0.25 17.14
CA ARG A 131 1.05 0.98 16.64
C ARG A 131 1.15 1.02 15.12
N ILE A 132 0.01 1.20 14.46
CA ILE A 132 -0.10 1.29 13.01
C ILE A 132 -0.57 2.69 12.64
N THR A 133 0.19 3.41 11.82
CA THR A 133 -0.27 4.64 11.17
C THR A 133 -1.21 4.28 10.02
N LYS A 134 -2.47 4.66 10.18
CA LYS A 134 -3.54 4.44 9.19
C LYS A 134 -3.40 5.36 7.99
N LEU A 135 -4.15 5.06 6.94
CA LEU A 135 -4.20 5.85 5.70
C LEU A 135 -4.72 7.27 5.89
N ASP A 136 -5.55 7.50 6.90
CA ASP A 136 -6.05 8.82 7.29
C ASP A 136 -5.06 9.61 8.20
N GLY A 137 -3.88 9.05 8.47
CA GLY A 137 -2.87 9.63 9.36
C GLY A 137 -3.12 9.41 10.85
N THR A 138 -4.26 8.84 11.23
CA THR A 138 -4.51 8.45 12.64
C THR A 138 -3.73 7.19 13.01
N THR A 139 -3.66 6.87 14.30
CA THR A 139 -2.94 5.68 14.79
C THR A 139 -3.93 4.66 15.35
N ALA A 140 -3.85 3.42 14.87
CA ALA A 140 -4.46 2.27 15.52
C ALA A 140 -3.46 1.63 16.48
N SER A 141 -3.91 1.23 17.67
CA SER A 141 -3.11 0.42 18.61
C SER A 141 -3.70 -0.97 18.72
N ILE A 142 -2.85 -1.99 18.66
CA ILE A 142 -3.21 -3.40 18.84
C ILE A 142 -2.40 -3.95 20.01
N THR A 143 -3.09 -4.48 21.01
CA THR A 143 -2.53 -5.10 22.22
C THR A 143 -3.22 -6.44 22.44
N ASN A 144 -2.53 -7.38 23.07
CA ASN A 144 -3.12 -8.58 23.67
C ASN A 144 -3.25 -8.44 25.19
#